data_AF-A0A086TAK4-F1
#
_entry.id   AF-A0A086TAK4-F1
#
_cell.length_a   1.000
_cell.length_b   1.000
_cell.length_c   1.000
_cell.angle_alpha   90.00
_cell.angle_beta   90.00
_cell.angle_gamma   90.00
#
_symmetry.space_group_name_H-M   'P 1'
#
loop_
_entity.id
_entity.type
_entity.pdbx_description
1 polymer ?
#
loop_
_entity_poly.entity_id
_entity_poly.type
_entity_poly.pdbx_seq_one_letter_code
_entity_poly.pdbx_strand_id
1 'polypeptide(L)'
;MRPTQALSVGKYRHLKLTTKDVGRGFYKGNRTGSMGQHTKWGGYIINWDKLTPFVSRQVRPEPSDYKGLAKGPQDPYFYVEQWKRYNGVD
;
A
#
# COMPACT_ATOMS: atom_id res chain seq x y z
N MET A 1 6.07 8.01 47.87
CA MET A 1 4.68 7.73 47.45
C MET A 1 4.52 8.18 46.00
N ARG A 2 4.03 7.34 45.08
CA ARG A 2 3.77 7.77 43.69
C ARG A 2 2.38 8.40 43.62
N PRO A 3 2.20 9.59 43.01
CA PRO A 3 0.89 10.21 42.86
C PRO A 3 -0.01 9.35 41.96
N THR A 4 -1.30 9.32 42.25
CA THR A 4 -2.32 8.59 41.47
C THR A 4 -2.51 9.20 40.08
N GLN A 5 -2.98 8.41 39.10
CA GLN A 5 -3.16 8.88 37.70
C GLN A 5 -4.00 10.16 37.59
N ALA A 6 -5.03 10.29 38.42
CA ALA A 6 -5.90 11.46 38.49
C ALA A 6 -5.20 12.75 38.98
N LEU A 7 -3.99 12.66 39.55
CA LEU A 7 -3.17 13.83 39.93
C LEU A 7 -2.13 14.20 38.85
N SER A 8 -2.05 13.42 37.77
CA SER A 8 -1.11 13.66 36.65
C SER A 8 -1.76 14.41 35.47
N VAL A 9 -2.97 14.95 35.64
CA VAL A 9 -3.82 15.57 34.57
C VAL A 9 -3.06 16.62 33.76
N GLY A 10 -2.23 17.45 34.41
CA GLY A 10 -1.43 18.48 33.73
C GLY A 10 -0.44 17.92 32.71
N LYS A 11 -0.03 16.65 32.85
CA LYS A 11 0.90 15.99 31.91
C LYS A 11 0.20 15.50 30.64
N TYR A 12 -1.07 15.11 30.72
CA TYR A 12 -1.81 14.54 29.58
C TYR A 12 -2.30 15.61 28.59
N ARG A 13 -2.51 16.85 29.03
CA ARG A 13 -2.98 17.95 28.18
C ARG A 13 -2.00 18.31 27.05
N HIS A 14 -0.71 18.06 27.23
CA HIS A 14 0.31 18.38 26.22
C HIS A 14 0.60 17.21 25.26
N LEU A 15 -0.05 16.05 25.45
CA LEU A 15 0.06 14.93 24.53
C LEU A 15 -0.76 15.21 23.26
N LYS A 16 -0.34 14.60 22.15
CA LYS A 16 -1.06 14.71 20.87
C LYS A 16 -2.40 14.00 20.96
N LEU A 17 -3.46 14.68 20.54
CA LEU A 17 -4.81 14.16 20.56
C LEU A 17 -4.97 12.92 19.65
N THR A 18 -5.72 11.95 20.17
CA THR A 18 -6.12 10.71 19.50
C THR A 18 -7.64 10.63 19.39
N THR A 19 -8.12 9.73 18.54
CA THR A 19 -9.56 9.54 18.29
C THR A 19 -10.35 9.11 19.53
N LYS A 20 -9.68 8.70 20.60
CA LYS A 20 -10.30 8.15 21.82
C LYS A 20 -10.33 9.15 22.97
N ASP A 21 -9.70 10.32 22.80
CA ASP A 21 -9.61 11.34 23.85
C ASP A 21 -10.80 12.31 23.84
N VAL A 22 -11.48 12.45 22.69
CA VAL A 22 -12.54 13.45 22.45
C VAL A 22 -13.73 12.83 21.74
N GLY A 23 -14.88 13.50 21.88
CA GLY A 23 -16.16 13.08 21.29
C GLY A 23 -16.34 13.49 19.83
N ARG A 24 -17.57 13.90 19.50
CA ARG A 24 -18.01 14.17 18.12
C ARG A 24 -17.18 15.26 17.45
N GLY A 25 -16.92 15.11 16.14
CA GLY A 25 -16.25 16.12 15.30
C GLY A 25 -14.75 15.93 15.12
N PHE A 26 -14.08 15.14 15.97
CA PHE A 26 -12.67 14.80 15.79
C PHE A 26 -12.50 13.45 15.10
N TYR A 27 -12.04 13.48 13.85
CA TYR A 27 -11.70 12.30 13.08
C TYR A 27 -10.21 12.29 12.75
N LYS A 28 -9.55 11.15 12.94
CA LYS A 28 -8.14 10.94 12.58
C LYS A 28 -7.96 9.53 12.02
N GLY A 29 -7.49 9.45 10.77
CA GLY A 29 -7.30 8.19 10.08
C GLY A 29 -6.06 7.39 10.53
N ASN A 30 -5.97 6.15 10.06
CA ASN A 30 -4.91 5.18 10.35
C ASN A 30 -4.04 4.84 9.12
N ARG A 31 -3.99 5.74 8.12
CA ARG A 31 -3.20 5.60 6.88
C ARG A 31 -3.56 4.38 6.00
N THR A 32 -4.82 3.95 6.00
CA THR A 32 -5.31 2.88 5.09
C THR A 32 -5.36 3.29 3.62
N GLY A 33 -5.09 4.55 3.28
CA GLY A 33 -5.12 5.08 1.92
C GLY A 33 -6.50 5.60 1.50
N SER A 34 -6.53 6.38 0.42
CA SER A 34 -7.77 6.92 -0.16
C SER A 34 -8.28 5.96 -1.25
N MET A 35 -9.36 5.23 -0.95
CA MET A 35 -9.93 4.21 -1.84
C MET A 35 -11.00 4.76 -2.80
N GLY A 36 -11.21 6.07 -2.83
CA GLY A 36 -12.40 6.66 -3.43
C GLY A 36 -12.62 8.11 -3.03
N GLN A 37 -13.88 8.53 -3.07
CA GLN A 37 -14.29 9.92 -2.84
C GLN A 37 -15.58 10.00 -2.02
N HIS A 38 -15.66 11.01 -1.15
CA HIS A 38 -16.90 11.35 -0.46
C HIS A 38 -17.88 12.02 -1.41
N THR A 39 -19.16 11.73 -1.22
CA THR A 39 -20.25 12.40 -1.95
C THR A 39 -20.69 13.67 -1.23
N LYS A 40 -21.37 14.57 -1.95
CA LYS A 40 -21.95 15.78 -1.35
C LYS A 40 -22.95 15.52 -0.22
N TRP A 41 -23.49 14.30 -0.14
CA TRP A 41 -24.49 13.88 0.84
C TRP A 41 -23.92 13.00 1.96
N GLY A 42 -22.59 12.88 2.07
CA GLY A 42 -21.92 12.12 3.14
C GLY A 42 -21.72 10.62 2.86
N GLY A 43 -22.19 10.10 1.72
CA GLY A 43 -21.82 8.77 1.23
C GLY A 43 -20.37 8.67 0.74
N TYR A 44 -19.94 7.48 0.33
CA TYR A 44 -18.60 7.21 -0.20
C TYR A 44 -18.67 6.35 -1.47
N ILE A 45 -17.99 6.76 -2.54
CA ILE A 45 -17.91 6.03 -3.81
C ILE A 45 -16.49 5.49 -3.97
N ILE A 46 -16.36 4.18 -4.15
CA ILE A 46 -15.08 3.49 -4.33
C ILE A 46 -14.55 3.73 -5.75
N ASN A 47 -13.27 4.07 -5.87
CA ASN A 47 -12.54 4.08 -7.13
C ASN A 47 -11.71 2.80 -7.24
N TRP A 48 -12.10 1.91 -8.16
CA TRP A 48 -11.46 0.61 -8.36
C TRP A 48 -10.00 0.70 -8.82
N ASP A 49 -9.61 1.76 -9.52
CA ASP A 49 -8.23 1.99 -9.99
C ASP A 49 -7.25 2.28 -8.83
N LYS A 50 -7.78 2.68 -7.66
CA LYS A 50 -6.98 2.97 -6.46
C LYS A 50 -6.81 1.78 -5.53
N LEU A 51 -7.48 0.67 -5.82
CA LEU A 51 -7.33 -0.53 -5.02
C LEU A 51 -6.03 -1.23 -5.38
N THR A 52 -5.39 -1.85 -4.39
CA THR A 52 -4.20 -2.66 -4.63
C THR A 52 -4.58 -3.80 -5.58
N PRO A 53 -3.95 -3.93 -6.76
CA PRO A 53 -4.28 -5.01 -7.67
C PRO A 53 -3.92 -6.35 -7.04
N PHE A 54 -4.86 -7.30 -7.08
CA PHE A 54 -4.65 -8.68 -6.65
C PHE A 54 -4.64 -9.58 -7.87
N VAL A 55 -3.71 -10.53 -7.94
CA VAL A 55 -3.78 -11.63 -8.90
C VAL A 55 -4.65 -12.73 -8.30
N SER A 56 -5.53 -13.33 -9.11
CA SER A 56 -6.39 -14.41 -8.63
C SER A 56 -5.55 -15.62 -8.21
N ARG A 57 -6.00 -16.35 -7.17
CA ARG A 57 -5.30 -17.56 -6.69
C ARG A 57 -5.33 -18.72 -7.68
N GLN A 58 -6.11 -18.61 -8.75
CA GLN A 58 -6.18 -19.60 -9.83
C GLN A 58 -4.98 -19.49 -10.78
N VAL A 59 -4.39 -18.30 -10.91
CA VAL A 59 -3.16 -18.11 -11.68
C VAL A 59 -2.02 -18.73 -10.89
N ARG A 60 -1.45 -19.82 -11.41
CA ARG A 60 -0.28 -20.46 -10.80
C ARG A 60 0.96 -19.61 -11.08
N PRO A 61 1.85 -19.42 -10.09
CA PRO A 61 3.13 -18.79 -10.34
C PRO A 61 3.98 -19.74 -11.18
N GLU A 62 4.34 -19.32 -12.39
CA GLU A 62 5.27 -20.06 -13.26
C GLU A 62 6.68 -19.46 -13.11
N PRO A 63 7.64 -20.18 -12.50
CA PRO A 63 9.03 -19.73 -12.42
C PRO A 63 9.64 -19.70 -13.81
N SER A 64 10.32 -18.61 -14.15
CA SER A 64 11.07 -18.52 -15.41
C SER A 64 12.31 -19.43 -15.38
N ASP A 65 12.64 -20.04 -16.52
CA ASP A 65 13.88 -20.81 -16.68
C ASP A 65 14.96 -19.95 -17.33
N TYR A 66 16.01 -19.63 -16.56
CA TYR A 66 17.20 -18.91 -17.01
C TYR A 66 18.48 -19.76 -16.88
N LYS A 67 18.35 -21.09 -16.88
CA LYS A 67 19.50 -22.01 -16.76
C LYS A 67 20.54 -21.72 -17.85
N GLY A 68 21.81 -21.69 -17.44
CA GLY A 68 22.94 -21.45 -18.34
C GLY A 68 23.25 -19.98 -18.61
N LEU A 69 22.43 -19.04 -18.13
CA LEU A 69 22.72 -17.61 -18.23
C LEU A 69 23.45 -17.14 -16.97
N ALA A 70 24.71 -16.73 -17.11
CA ALA A 70 25.54 -16.25 -16.00
C ALA A 70 24.93 -15.03 -15.29
N LYS A 71 24.17 -14.20 -16.02
CA LYS A 71 23.45 -13.03 -15.49
C LYS A 71 21.94 -13.26 -15.36
N GLY A 72 21.47 -14.48 -15.61
CA GLY A 72 20.06 -14.86 -15.53
C GLY A 72 19.13 -13.91 -16.32
N PRO A 73 18.04 -13.39 -15.70
CA PRO A 73 17.09 -12.50 -16.36
C PRO A 73 17.68 -11.15 -16.81
N GLN A 74 18.86 -10.78 -16.31
CA GLN A 74 19.52 -9.51 -16.62
C GLN A 74 20.58 -9.65 -17.71
N ASP A 75 20.67 -10.81 -18.38
CA ASP A 75 21.64 -11.01 -19.46
C ASP A 75 21.29 -10.19 -20.71
N PRO A 76 22.14 -9.24 -21.14
CA PRO A 76 21.85 -8.37 -22.27
C PRO A 76 21.88 -9.10 -23.61
N TYR A 77 22.68 -10.16 -23.76
CA TYR A 77 22.72 -10.94 -24.99
C TYR A 77 21.43 -11.74 -25.16
N PHE A 78 20.92 -12.33 -24.07
CA PHE A 78 19.63 -13.00 -24.08
C PHE A 78 18.49 -12.05 -24.49
N TYR A 79 18.49 -10.82 -23.97
CA TYR A 79 17.51 -9.81 -24.36
C TYR A 79 17.56 -9.48 -25.86
N VAL A 80 18.76 -9.23 -26.41
CA VAL A 80 18.93 -8.91 -27.84
C VAL A 80 18.51 -10.08 -28.74
N GLU A 81 18.84 -11.32 -28.36
CA GLU A 81 18.41 -12.51 -29.09
C GLU A 81 16.89 -12.69 -29.06
N GLN A 82 16.24 -12.41 -27.93
CA GLN A 82 14.77 -12.40 -27.87
C GLN A 82 14.18 -11.29 -28.74
N TRP A 83 14.72 -10.07 -28.71
CA TRP A 83 14.26 -8.98 -29.56
C TRP A 83 14.33 -9.34 -31.05
N LYS A 84 15.47 -9.88 -31.51
CA LYS A 84 15.61 -10.34 -32.91
C LYS A 84 14.58 -11.41 -33.29
N ARG A 85 14.26 -12.34 -32.38
CA ARG A 85 13.30 -13.42 -32.62
C ARG A 85 11.86 -12.93 -32.72
N TYR A 86 11.48 -11.96 -31.88
CA TYR A 86 10.09 -11.55 -31.75
C TYR A 86 9.73 -10.28 -32.53
N ASN A 87 10.65 -9.31 -32.57
CA ASN A 87 10.38 -7.96 -33.06
C ASN A 87 11.52 -7.43 -33.96
N GLY A 88 12.21 -8.30 -34.72
CA GLY A 88 13.42 -7.96 -35.49
C GLY A 88 13.25 -6.95 -36.65
N VAL A 89 12.12 -6.26 -36.71
CA VAL A 89 11.86 -5.11 -37.60
C VAL A 89 11.14 -4.08 -36.72
N ASP A 90 11.78 -2.92 -36.51
CA ASP A 90 11.18 -1.77 -35.82
C ASP A 90 10.23 -1.00 -36.76
#